data_AF-A9ULB4-F1
#
_entry.id   AF-A9ULB4-F1
#
_cell.length_a   1.000
_cell.length_b   1.000
_cell.length_c   1.000
_cell.angle_alpha   90.00
_cell.angle_beta   90.00
_cell.angle_gamma   90.00
#
_symmetry.space_group_name_H-M   'P 1'
#
loop_
_entity.id
_entity.type
_entity.pdbx_description
1 polymer ?
#
loop_
_entity_poly.entity_id
_entity_poly.type
_entity_poly.pdbx_seq_one_letter_code
_entity_poly.pdbx_strand_id
1 'polypeptide(L)' 'MNSVGEECTDMKREYDQCFNRWFAEKFLKGECSGDPCTELFRRYRDCVQKAIKDKDIPVDGVDFMGPSKSKTESDGSS' A
#
# COMPACT_ATOMS: atom_id res chain seq x y z
N MET A 1 3.92 -14.74 -4.49
CA MET A 1 5.10 -13.89 -4.28
C MET A 1 5.47 -13.93 -2.81
N ASN A 2 6.76 -13.78 -2.50
CA ASN A 2 7.23 -13.68 -1.11
C ASN A 2 7.14 -12.22 -0.64
N SER A 3 7.06 -12.03 0.67
CA SER A 3 7.13 -10.69 1.27
C SER A 3 8.60 -10.26 1.48
N VAL A 4 8.83 -8.99 1.79
CA VAL A 4 10.16 -8.45 2.11
C VAL A 4 10.75 -9.07 3.37
N GLY A 5 9.90 -9.33 4.37
CA GLY A 5 10.19 -10.18 5.53
C GLY A 5 9.66 -11.57 5.27
N GLU A 6 10.51 -12.59 5.37
CA GLU A 6 10.08 -13.97 5.11
C GLU A 6 8.96 -14.40 6.06
N GLU A 7 9.02 -13.97 7.33
CA GLU A 7 7.97 -14.25 8.34
C GLU A 7 6.61 -13.65 7.99
N CYS A 8 6.58 -12.61 7.15
CA CYS A 8 5.34 -11.97 6.72
C CYS A 8 4.71 -12.63 5.49
N THR A 9 5.36 -13.65 4.89
CA THR A 9 4.93 -14.23 3.61
C THR A 9 3.57 -14.92 3.69
N ASP A 10 3.30 -15.64 4.78
CA ASP A 10 2.00 -16.32 4.92
C ASP A 10 0.87 -15.31 5.20
N MET A 11 1.12 -14.31 6.06
CA MET A 11 0.17 -13.22 6.30
C MET A 11 -0.13 -12.42 5.03
N LYS A 12 0.89 -12.20 4.18
CA LYS A 12 0.72 -11.58 2.87
C LYS A 12 -0.24 -12.37 1.99
N ARG A 13 -0.06 -13.69 1.90
CA ARG A 13 -0.88 -14.56 1.04
C ARG A 13 -2.34 -14.53 1.46
N GLU A 14 -2.61 -14.61 2.76
CA GLU A 14 -3.98 -14.54 3.29
C GLU A 14 -4.63 -13.19 2.98
N TYR A 15 -3.92 -12.08 3.24
CA TYR A 15 -4.41 -10.74 2.93
C TYR A 15 -4.64 -10.54 1.42
N ASP A 16 -3.67 -10.91 0.57
CA ASP A 16 -3.76 -10.73 -0.88
C ASP A 16 -4.97 -11.49 -1.46
N GLN A 17 -5.22 -12.72 -0.99
CA GLN A 17 -6.39 -13.51 -1.41
C GLN A 17 -7.71 -12.84 -0.99
N CYS A 18 -7.79 -12.37 0.25
CA CYS A 18 -8.96 -11.66 0.75
C CYS A 18 -9.21 -10.38 -0.07
N PHE A 19 -8.16 -9.56 -0.23
CA PHE A 19 -8.22 -8.29 -0.96
C PHE A 19 -8.65 -8.49 -2.40
N ASN A 20 -8.06 -9.45 -3.12
CA ASN A 20 -8.39 -9.69 -4.53
C ASN A 20 -9.87 -10.08 -4.71
N ARG A 21 -10.41 -10.89 -3.80
CA ARG A 21 -11.82 -11.25 -3.81
C ARG A 21 -12.71 -10.03 -3.55
N TRP A 22 -12.44 -9.29 -2.47
CA TRP A 22 -13.20 -8.08 -2.14
C TRP A 22 -13.12 -7.03 -3.26
N PHE A 23 -11.93 -6.82 -3.83
CA PHE A 23 -11.70 -5.86 -4.89
C PHE A 23 -12.52 -6.19 -6.15
N ALA A 24 -12.47 -7.44 -6.60
CA ALA A 24 -13.19 -7.89 -7.79
C ALA A 24 -14.72 -8.00 -7.59
N GLU A 25 -15.15 -8.46 -6.42
CA GLU A 25 -16.57 -8.75 -6.17
C GLU A 25 -17.35 -7.56 -5.65
N LYS A 26 -16.71 -6.61 -4.96
CA LYS A 26 -17.36 -5.49 -4.26
C LYS A 26 -16.91 -4.14 -4.78
N PHE A 27 -15.62 -3.82 -4.60
CA PHE A 27 -15.10 -2.48 -4.90
C PHE A 27 -15.32 -2.09 -6.37
N LEU A 28 -14.93 -2.95 -7.31
CA LEU A 28 -15.09 -2.68 -8.74
C LEU A 28 -16.55 -2.64 -9.21
N LYS A 29 -17.48 -3.19 -8.43
CA LYS A 29 -18.92 -3.14 -8.73
C LYS A 29 -19.62 -1.93 -8.11
N GLY A 30 -18.88 -1.07 -7.41
CA GLY A 30 -19.42 0.11 -6.72
C GLY A 30 -20.07 -0.21 -5.36
N GLU A 31 -19.92 -1.44 -4.85
CA GLU A 31 -20.35 -1.76 -3.49
C GLU A 31 -19.31 -1.26 -2.48
N CYS A 32 -19.57 -0.10 -1.87
CA CYS A 32 -18.72 0.50 -0.83
C CYS A 32 -19.01 -0.06 0.58
N SER A 33 -19.36 -1.35 0.68
CA SER A 33 -19.41 -2.01 1.98
C SER A 33 -17.98 -2.12 2.54
N GLY A 34 -17.83 -1.95 3.86
CA GLY A 34 -16.53 -1.89 4.51
C GLY A 34 -15.60 -3.06 4.16
N ASP A 35 -14.29 -2.84 4.28
CA ASP A 35 -13.29 -3.83 3.90
C ASP A 35 -13.21 -4.99 4.93
N PRO A 36 -13.63 -6.22 4.56
CA PRO A 36 -13.58 -7.37 5.46
C PRO A 36 -12.14 -7.83 5.75
N CYS A 37 -11.17 -7.36 4.98
CA CYS A 37 -9.75 -7.74 5.07
C CYS A 37 -8.96 -6.85 6.04
N THR A 38 -9.59 -5.87 6.69
CA THR A 38 -8.92 -4.89 7.56
C THR A 38 -8.06 -5.53 8.67
N GLU A 39 -8.57 -6.57 9.33
CA GLU A 39 -7.81 -7.24 10.41
C GLU A 39 -6.62 -8.04 9.87
N LEU A 40 -6.76 -8.67 8.70
CA LEU A 40 -5.65 -9.35 8.02
C LEU A 40 -4.59 -8.33 7.59
N PHE A 41 -5.04 -7.21 7.03
CA PHE A 41 -4.16 -6.12 6.62
C PHE A 41 -3.35 -5.56 7.79
N ARG A 42 -3.99 -5.35 8.94
CA ARG A 42 -3.31 -4.83 10.13
C ARG A 42 -2.15 -5.72 10.56
N ARG A 43 -2.38 -7.03 10.67
CA ARG A 43 -1.33 -8.00 11.06
C ARG A 43 -0.19 -8.04 10.04
N TYR A 44 -0.53 -8.12 8.75
CA TYR A 44 0.45 -8.12 7.67
C TYR A 44 1.27 -6.82 7.63
N ARG A 45 0.62 -5.66 7.73
CA ARG A 45 1.26 -4.34 7.74
C ARG A 45 2.23 -4.19 8.89
N ASP A 46 1.81 -4.54 10.11
CA ASP A 46 2.64 -4.41 11.30
C ASP A 46 3.91 -5.30 11.18
N CYS A 47 3.77 -6.49 10.59
CA CYS A 47 4.91 -7.37 10.27
C CYS A 47 5.86 -6.72 9.23
N VAL A 48 5.32 -6.23 8.11
CA VAL A 48 6.12 -5.64 7.04
C VAL A 48 6.82 -4.35 7.47
N GLN A 49 6.17 -3.50 8.27
CA GLN A 49 6.79 -2.29 8.81
C GLN A 49 8.01 -2.62 9.65
N LYS A 50 7.95 -3.68 10.45
CA LYS A 50 9.11 -4.17 11.19
C LYS A 50 10.22 -4.64 10.23
N ALA A 51 9.88 -5.47 9.24
CA ALA A 51 10.85 -5.98 8.28
C ALA A 51 11.52 -4.88 7.43
N ILE A 52 10.78 -3.83 7.08
CA ILE A 52 11.31 -2.64 6.38
C ILE A 52 12.35 -1.93 7.24
N LYS A 53 12.05 -1.73 8.53
CA LYS A 53 12.95 -1.09 9.49
C LYS A 53 14.21 -1.94 9.72
N ASP A 54 14.05 -3.25 9.92
CA ASP A 54 15.17 -4.17 10.17
C ASP A 54 16.12 -4.31 8.96
N LYS A 55 15.65 -3.94 7.75
CA LYS A 55 16.43 -3.97 6.50
C LYS A 55 16.85 -2.58 6.02
N ASP A 56 16.63 -1.54 6.81
CA ASP A 56 16.97 -0.13 6.48
C ASP A 56 16.44 0.31 5.09
N ILE A 57 15.22 -0.09 4.73
CA ILE A 57 14.62 0.29 3.44
C ILE A 57 14.01 1.69 3.55
N PRO A 58 14.47 2.68 2.74
CA PRO A 58 14.02 4.06 2.86
C PRO A 58 12.66 4.26 2.20
N VAL A 59 11.58 4.09 2.97
CA VAL A 59 10.20 4.35 2.53
C VAL A 59 9.60 5.61 3.14
N ASP A 60 10.27 6.19 4.14
CA ASP A 60 9.82 7.43 4.78
C ASP A 60 10.19 8.66 3.93
N GLY A 61 9.34 9.67 3.97
CA GLY A 61 9.59 10.95 3.28
C GLY A 61 9.40 10.91 1.76
N VAL A 62 8.81 9.84 1.21
CA VAL A 62 8.38 9.78 -0.19
C VAL A 62 6.94 10.25 -0.31
N ASP A 63 6.69 11.20 -1.21
CA ASP A 63 5.34 11.72 -1.45
C ASP A 63 4.51 10.78 -2.32
N PHE A 64 3.23 10.66 -2.00
CA PHE A 64 2.28 9.93 -2.83
C PHE A 64 2.13 10.62 -4.18
N MET A 65 2.30 9.86 -5.27
CA MET A 65 2.37 10.37 -6.65
C MET A 65 3.57 11.29 -6.92
N GLY A 66 4.57 11.29 -6.04
CA GLY A 66 5.76 12.14 -6.13
C GLY A 66 5.46 13.61 -5.80
N PRO A 67 6.48 14.47 -5.84
CA PRO A 67 6.26 15.90 -5.65
C PRO A 67 5.32 16.41 -6.74
N SER A 68 4.17 16.93 -6.33
CA SER A 68 3.28 17.66 -7.22
C SER A 68 4.09 18.74 -7.93
N LYS A 69 4.18 18.69 -9.26
CA LYS A 69 4.71 19.80 -10.04
C LYS A 69 3.73 20.98 -9.97
N SER A 70 3.74 21.66 -8.84
CA SER A 70 3.05 22.91 -8.57
C SER A 70 4.09 23.96 -8.14
N LYS A 71 4.94 24.35 -9.10
CA LYS A 71 5.77 25.56 -9.16
C LYS A 71 5.91 25.89 -10.65
N THR A 72 5.14 26.83 -11.19
CA THR A 72 5.46 28.28 -11.32
C THR A 72 6.69 28.52 -12.18
N GLU A 73 6.47 29.02 -13.40
CA GLU A 73 7.16 30.20 -13.96
C GLU A 73 6.26 30.79 -15.06
N SER A 74 5.36 31.68 -14.64
CA SER A 74 5.05 32.87 -15.44
C SER A 74 6.30 33.74 -15.43
N ASP A 75 7.21 33.49 -16.36
CA ASP A 75 8.19 34.47 -16.82
C ASP A 75 8.53 34.10 -18.28
N GLY A 76 8.31 35.03 -19.22
CA GLY A 76 8.67 34.84 -20.63
C GLY A 76 7.53 34.80 -21.64
N SER A 77 6.75 35.89 -21.75
CA SER A 77 6.84 36.66 -22.99
C SER A 77 6.44 38.11 -22.69
N SER A 78 7.47 38.95 -22.59
CA SER A 78 7.39 40.34 -23.03
C SER A 78 7.00 40.42 -24.51
#